data_AF-A0A091TWE6-F1
#
_entry.id   AF-A0A091TWE6-F1
#
_cell.length_a   1.000
_cell.length_b   1.000
_cell.length_c   1.000
_cell.angle_alpha   90.00
_cell.angle_beta   90.00
_cell.angle_gamma   90.00
#
_symmetry.space_group_name_H-M   'P 1'
#
loop_
_entity.id
_entity.type
_entity.pdbx_description
1 polymer ?
#
loop_
_entity_poly.entity_id
_entity_poly.type
_entity_poly.pdbx_seq_one_letter_code
_entity_poly.pdbx_strand_id
1 'polypeptide(L)'
;KRKEIYKYEAPWTVYAMNWSVRPDKRFRLALGSFVEEYNNKVQLVGLDEESSEFICRNTFDHPYPTTKLMWIPDTKGVYPDLLATSGDYLRVWRVGETETRLECLLNNNKNSDFCAPLTSFDWNEVDPYLLGTSSIDTTC
;
A
#
# COMPACT_ATOMS: atom_id res chain seq x y z
N LYS A 1 -10.17 -27.05 12.03
CA LYS A 1 -10.00 -25.60 12.32
C LYS A 1 -11.36 -24.93 12.24
N ARG A 2 -11.78 -24.19 13.27
CA ARG A 2 -13.02 -23.41 13.26
C ARG A 2 -12.84 -22.21 12.32
N LYS A 3 -13.86 -21.84 11.55
CA LYS A 3 -13.82 -20.61 10.75
C LYS A 3 -14.06 -19.44 11.69
N GLU A 4 -13.19 -18.45 11.64
CA GLU A 4 -13.29 -17.21 12.41
C GLU A 4 -13.58 -16.07 11.45
N ILE A 5 -14.41 -15.13 11.88
CA ILE A 5 -14.79 -13.95 11.10
C ILE A 5 -14.37 -12.75 11.93
N TYR A 6 -13.53 -11.91 11.34
CA TYR A 6 -13.07 -10.67 11.94
C TYR A 6 -13.67 -9.49 11.18
N LYS A 7 -13.82 -8.36 11.88
CA LYS A 7 -14.37 -7.12 11.32
C LYS A 7 -13.44 -5.96 11.63
N TYR A 8 -13.29 -5.08 10.64
CA TYR A 8 -12.64 -3.78 10.78
C TYR A 8 -13.48 -2.75 10.03
N GLU A 9 -13.83 -1.64 10.69
CA GLU A 9 -14.55 -0.53 10.06
C GLU A 9 -13.57 0.61 9.80
N ALA A 10 -13.27 0.85 8.53
CA ALA A 10 -12.49 2.02 8.13
C ALA A 10 -13.36 3.29 8.28
N PRO A 11 -12.82 4.41 8.76
CA PRO A 11 -13.56 5.68 8.90
C PRO A 11 -13.96 6.35 7.56
N TRP A 12 -13.61 5.74 6.43
CA TRP A 12 -13.86 6.21 5.07
C TRP A 12 -14.09 5.00 4.16
N THR A 13 -14.61 5.24 2.95
CA THR A 13 -14.77 4.20 1.94
C THR A 13 -13.40 3.63 1.55
N VAL A 14 -13.26 2.31 1.62
CA VAL A 14 -12.02 1.63 1.21
C VAL A 14 -12.00 1.49 -0.31
N TYR A 15 -10.92 1.98 -0.94
CA TYR A 15 -10.74 1.93 -2.39
C TYR A 15 -9.80 0.79 -2.83
N ALA A 16 -8.70 0.60 -2.09
CA ALA A 16 -7.71 -0.43 -2.37
C ALA A 16 -7.28 -1.13 -1.08
N MET A 17 -6.86 -2.39 -1.19
CA MET A 17 -6.37 -3.15 -0.04
C MET A 17 -5.38 -4.24 -0.46
N ASN A 18 -4.43 -4.59 0.41
CA ASN A 18 -3.50 -5.70 0.18
C ASN A 18 -2.94 -6.28 1.49
N TRP A 19 -2.85 -7.60 1.55
CA TRP A 19 -2.30 -8.35 2.69
C TRP A 19 -0.78 -8.40 2.63
N SER A 20 -0.14 -8.24 3.78
CA SER A 20 1.29 -8.50 3.90
C SER A 20 1.54 -10.01 3.91
N VAL A 21 2.57 -10.44 3.19
CA VAL A 21 3.01 -11.85 3.12
C VAL A 21 4.17 -12.17 4.07
N ARG A 22 4.60 -11.17 4.85
CA ARG A 22 5.72 -11.29 5.79
C ARG A 22 5.40 -12.24 6.95
N PRO A 23 6.23 -13.26 7.22
CA PRO A 23 5.98 -14.21 8.31
C PRO A 23 5.98 -13.59 9.71
N ASP A 24 6.77 -12.54 9.93
CA ASP A 24 6.94 -11.84 11.20
C ASP A 24 5.81 -10.84 11.51
N LYS A 25 4.98 -10.52 10.53
CA LYS A 25 3.87 -9.55 10.64
C LYS A 25 2.58 -10.17 10.13
N ARG A 26 2.09 -11.19 10.85
CA ARG A 26 0.91 -11.97 10.47
C ARG A 26 -0.35 -11.10 10.49
N PHE A 27 -1.31 -11.45 9.62
CA PHE A 27 -2.63 -10.81 9.55
C PHE A 27 -2.57 -9.28 9.45
N ARG A 28 -1.59 -8.75 8.71
CA ARG A 28 -1.45 -7.32 8.45
C ARG A 28 -2.00 -6.98 7.07
N LEU A 29 -2.79 -5.91 7.02
CA LEU A 29 -3.48 -5.43 5.83
C LEU A 29 -3.23 -3.93 5.67
N ALA A 30 -2.96 -3.49 4.44
CA ALA A 30 -2.96 -2.07 4.09
C ALA A 30 -4.29 -1.71 3.42
N LEU A 31 -4.83 -0.53 3.72
CA LEU A 31 -6.09 0.00 3.21
C LEU A 31 -5.87 1.40 2.66
N GLY A 32 -6.35 1.66 1.44
CA GLY A 32 -6.34 2.99 0.81
C GLY A 32 -7.73 3.60 0.85
N SER A 33 -7.82 4.89 1.17
CA SER A 33 -9.09 5.61 1.20
C SER A 33 -9.62 5.98 -0.18
N PHE A 34 -10.94 6.21 -0.23
CA PHE A 34 -11.57 7.08 -1.21
C PHE A 34 -12.19 8.28 -0.49
N VAL A 35 -11.57 9.44 -0.67
CA VAL A 35 -12.04 10.75 -0.23
C VAL A 35 -11.94 11.66 -1.45
N GLU A 36 -13.00 12.45 -1.72
CA GLU A 36 -13.05 13.30 -2.92
C GLU A 36 -12.06 14.47 -2.83
N GLU A 37 -11.74 14.94 -1.63
CA GLU A 37 -10.72 15.96 -1.42
C GLU A 37 -9.29 15.42 -1.54
N TYR A 38 -8.34 16.33 -1.70
CA TYR A 38 -6.89 16.07 -1.71
C TYR A 38 -6.36 15.77 -0.30
N ASN A 39 -6.91 14.75 0.36
CA ASN A 39 -6.56 14.37 1.73
C ASN A 39 -6.85 12.88 1.98
N ASN A 40 -6.54 12.05 0.98
CA ASN A 40 -6.66 10.60 1.11
C ASN A 40 -5.64 10.07 2.13
N LYS A 41 -5.88 8.86 2.62
CA LYS A 41 -5.08 8.19 3.65
C LYS A 41 -4.79 6.77 3.24
N VAL A 42 -3.65 6.26 3.70
CA VAL A 42 -3.36 4.83 3.74
C VAL A 42 -3.25 4.41 5.19
N GLN A 43 -3.98 3.35 5.55
CA GLN A 43 -4.04 2.83 6.90
C GLN A 43 -3.53 1.39 6.94
N LEU A 44 -2.64 1.13 7.89
CA LEU A 44 -2.10 -0.19 8.16
C LEU A 44 -2.87 -0.76 9.34
N VAL A 45 -3.57 -1.86 9.10
CA VAL A 45 -4.34 -2.57 10.12
C VAL A 45 -3.73 -3.94 10.36
N GLY A 46 -3.81 -4.42 11.59
CA GLY A 46 -3.31 -5.74 11.94
C GLY A 46 -4.20 -6.39 12.98
N LEU A 47 -4.35 -7.71 12.90
CA LEU A 47 -5.03 -8.47 13.95
C LEU A 47 -4.21 -8.37 15.24
N ASP A 48 -4.86 -7.93 16.30
CA ASP A 48 -4.37 -8.08 17.65
C ASP A 48 -4.83 -9.44 18.18
N GLU A 49 -3.90 -10.40 18.32
CA GLU A 49 -4.24 -11.79 18.67
C GLU A 49 -4.76 -11.91 20.12
N GLU A 50 -4.42 -10.97 21.00
CA GLU A 50 -4.91 -10.94 22.39
C GLU A 50 -6.39 -10.54 22.46
N SER A 51 -6.76 -9.43 21.82
CA SER A 51 -8.16 -8.99 21.75
C SER A 51 -8.99 -9.70 20.68
N SER A 52 -8.36 -10.41 19.74
CA SER A 52 -9.01 -10.99 18.55
C SER A 52 -9.72 -9.95 17.67
N GLU A 53 -9.19 -8.74 17.61
CA GLU A 53 -9.74 -7.63 16.83
C GLU A 53 -8.70 -7.03 15.88
N PHE A 54 -9.14 -6.58 14.70
CA PHE A 54 -8.27 -5.78 13.84
C PHE A 54 -8.19 -4.38 14.38
N ILE A 55 -6.97 -3.88 14.58
CA ILE A 55 -6.74 -2.52 15.03
C ILE A 55 -5.89 -1.74 14.03
N CYS A 56 -6.14 -0.44 13.95
CA CYS A 56 -5.28 0.49 13.23
C CYS A 56 -3.92 0.57 13.92
N ARG A 57 -2.84 0.24 13.19
CA ARG A 57 -1.46 0.32 13.67
C ARG A 57 -0.78 1.61 13.20
N ASN A 58 -1.11 2.09 12.00
CA ASN A 58 -0.52 3.30 11.43
C ASN A 58 -1.46 3.92 10.38
N THR A 59 -1.41 5.24 10.22
CA THR A 59 -2.11 5.97 9.15
C THR A 59 -1.18 7.05 8.62
N PHE A 60 -1.07 7.18 7.30
CA PHE A 60 -0.30 8.24 6.67
C PHE A 60 -1.05 8.85 5.48
N ASP A 61 -0.62 10.05 5.10
CA ASP A 61 -1.29 10.87 4.11
C ASP A 61 -0.98 10.42 2.68
N HIS A 62 -2.00 10.46 1.82
CA HIS A 62 -1.88 10.21 0.40
C HIS A 62 -2.66 11.28 -0.39
N PRO A 63 -2.07 11.90 -1.42
CA PRO A 63 -2.72 12.92 -2.24
C PRO A 63 -4.12 12.56 -2.77
N TYR A 64 -4.20 11.40 -3.41
CA TYR A 64 -5.38 10.89 -4.13
C TYR A 64 -5.74 9.48 -3.66
N PRO A 65 -6.92 8.94 -4.01
CA PRO A 65 -7.19 7.53 -3.77
C PRO A 65 -6.12 6.66 -4.43
N THR A 66 -5.60 5.66 -3.70
CA THR A 66 -4.57 4.77 -4.25
C THR A 66 -5.21 3.82 -5.27
N THR A 67 -4.88 3.92 -6.56
CA THR A 67 -5.43 3.04 -7.60
C THR A 67 -5.08 1.57 -7.37
N LYS A 68 -3.91 1.33 -6.78
CA LYS A 68 -3.50 0.05 -6.21
C LYS A 68 -2.53 0.31 -5.07
N LEU A 69 -2.42 -0.65 -4.16
CA LEU A 69 -1.36 -0.71 -3.16
C LEU A 69 -0.93 -2.16 -2.96
N MET A 70 0.35 -2.40 -2.70
CA MET A 70 0.91 -3.74 -2.54
C MET A 70 2.07 -3.72 -1.55
N TRP A 71 2.08 -4.66 -0.61
CA TRP A 71 3.27 -4.95 0.17
C TRP A 71 4.36 -5.55 -0.71
N ILE A 72 5.62 -5.34 -0.34
CA ILE A 72 6.72 -6.10 -0.92
C ILE A 72 6.44 -7.60 -0.78
N PRO A 73 6.65 -8.43 -1.82
CA PRO A 73 6.43 -9.88 -1.79
C PRO A 73 7.54 -10.62 -1.01
N ASP A 74 7.86 -10.16 0.18
CA ASP A 74 8.92 -10.71 1.03
C ASP A 74 8.40 -11.84 1.94
N THR A 75 8.35 -13.05 1.38
CA THR A 75 7.93 -14.26 2.10
C THR A 75 8.94 -14.76 3.13
N LYS A 76 10.17 -14.20 3.15
CA LYS A 76 11.24 -14.60 4.08
C LYS A 76 11.53 -13.56 5.16
N GLY A 77 11.01 -12.34 5.02
CA GLY A 77 11.26 -11.24 5.96
C GLY A 77 12.69 -10.68 5.88
N VAL A 78 13.38 -10.84 4.75
CA VAL A 78 14.80 -10.44 4.58
C VAL A 78 14.96 -9.02 4.02
N TYR A 79 13.89 -8.43 3.50
CA TYR A 79 13.90 -7.09 2.93
C TYR A 79 13.37 -6.06 3.94
N PRO A 80 13.68 -4.77 3.73
CA PRO A 80 12.94 -3.69 4.35
C PRO A 80 11.43 -3.87 4.23
N ASP A 81 10.70 -3.42 5.24
CA ASP A 81 9.26 -3.46 5.21
C ASP A 81 8.72 -2.34 4.32
N LEU A 82 8.39 -2.69 3.07
CA LEU A 82 8.00 -1.74 2.05
C LEU A 82 6.54 -1.94 1.64
N LEU A 83 5.89 -0.82 1.39
CA LEU A 83 4.54 -0.74 0.81
C LEU A 83 4.62 0.17 -0.41
N ALA A 84 4.13 -0.28 -1.55
CA ALA A 84 4.01 0.52 -2.76
C ALA A 84 2.57 0.98 -2.95
N THR A 85 2.38 2.22 -3.42
CA THR A 85 1.07 2.79 -3.78
C THR A 85 1.13 3.44 -5.15
N SER A 86 0.09 3.29 -5.95
CA SER A 86 -0.08 4.01 -7.22
C SER A 86 -1.20 5.04 -7.13
N GLY A 87 -1.04 6.12 -7.90
CA GLY A 87 -2.00 7.22 -8.04
C GLY A 87 -1.51 8.14 -9.15
N ASP A 88 -1.26 9.40 -8.83
CA ASP A 88 -0.48 10.34 -9.66
C ASP A 88 0.97 9.86 -9.91
N TYR A 89 1.60 9.24 -8.91
CA TYR A 89 2.93 8.64 -9.00
C TYR A 89 2.95 7.24 -8.38
N LEU A 90 3.97 6.44 -8.71
CA LEU A 90 4.30 5.25 -7.93
C LEU A 90 5.15 5.70 -6.74
N ARG A 91 4.67 5.45 -5.52
CA ARG A 91 5.38 5.76 -4.27
C ARG A 91 5.74 4.47 -3.57
N VAL A 92 6.96 4.40 -3.04
CA VAL A 92 7.42 3.33 -2.16
C VAL A 92 7.60 3.93 -0.78
N TRP A 93 6.91 3.35 0.19
CA TRP A 93 6.90 3.73 1.59
C TRP A 93 7.67 2.69 2.39
N ARG A 94 8.52 3.14 3.30
CA ARG A 94 9.12 2.30 4.31
C ARG A 94 8.28 2.36 5.58
N VAL A 95 7.75 1.22 5.98
CA VAL A 95 6.95 1.07 7.19
C VAL A 95 7.88 0.80 8.37
N GLY A 96 7.96 1.74 9.30
CA GLY A 96 8.64 1.57 10.59
C GLY A 96 7.66 1.18 11.70
N GLU A 97 8.21 0.94 12.90
CA GLU A 97 7.39 0.65 14.10
C GLU A 97 6.61 1.89 14.57
N THR A 98 7.24 3.07 14.47
CA THR A 98 6.66 4.34 14.95
C THR A 98 6.09 5.18 13.82
N GLU A 99 6.76 5.20 12.65
CA GLU A 99 6.38 6.06 11.53
C GLU A 99 6.52 5.33 10.19
N THR A 100 5.69 5.73 9.23
CA THR A 100 5.85 5.34 7.83
C THR A 100 6.40 6.55 7.09
N ARG A 101 7.47 6.34 6.32
CA ARG A 101 8.12 7.41 5.56
C ARG A 101 8.16 7.10 4.07
N LEU A 102 8.11 8.15 3.25
CA LEU A 102 8.30 8.02 1.82
C LEU A 102 9.78 7.67 1.55
N GLU A 103 10.02 6.50 0.99
CA GLU A 103 11.36 6.03 0.65
C GLU A 103 11.73 6.43 -0.78
N CYS A 104 10.78 6.34 -1.71
CA CYS A 104 11.01 6.71 -3.10
C CYS A 104 9.71 7.18 -3.77
N LEU A 105 9.82 8.20 -4.62
CA LEU A 105 8.78 8.62 -5.55
C LEU A 105 9.29 8.40 -6.97
N LEU A 106 8.64 7.50 -7.70
CA LEU A 106 9.01 7.09 -9.05
C LEU A 106 8.13 7.85 -10.04
N ASN A 107 8.75 8.79 -10.73
CA ASN A 107 8.14 9.58 -11.80
C ASN A 107 8.79 9.19 -13.14
N ASN A 108 7.99 8.72 -14.10
CA ASN A 108 8.47 8.31 -15.42
C ASN A 108 8.76 9.50 -16.33
N ASN A 109 8.28 10.70 -16.01
CA ASN A 109 8.42 11.89 -16.85
C ASN A 109 9.34 12.92 -16.21
N LYS A 110 10.59 12.99 -16.71
CA LYS A 110 11.60 13.95 -16.23
C LYS A 110 11.44 15.36 -16.83
N ASN A 111 10.59 15.53 -17.85
CA ASN A 111 10.55 16.73 -18.68
C ASN A 111 9.21 17.49 -18.66
N SER A 112 8.16 16.95 -18.04
CA SER A 112 6.92 17.71 -17.83
C SER A 112 6.36 17.53 -16.43
N ASP A 113 5.85 18.62 -15.86
CA ASP A 113 5.18 18.68 -14.56
C ASP A 113 3.82 17.93 -14.53
N PHE A 114 3.46 17.27 -15.63
CA PHE A 114 2.26 16.46 -15.78
C PHE A 114 2.63 15.03 -16.19
N CYS A 115 2.24 14.06 -15.35
CA CYS A 115 2.22 12.64 -15.68
C CYS A 115 0.76 12.17 -15.63
N ALA A 116 0.33 11.35 -16.57
CA ALA A 116 -0.96 10.70 -16.45
C ALA A 116 -0.98 9.80 -15.22
N PRO A 117 -2.12 9.70 -14.51
CA PRO A 117 -2.23 8.85 -13.34
C PRO A 117 -2.01 7.38 -13.72
N LEU A 118 -1.34 6.67 -12.83
CA LEU A 118 -1.17 5.23 -12.90
C LEU A 118 -2.50 4.55 -12.56
N THR A 119 -2.92 3.65 -13.44
CA THR A 119 -4.15 2.86 -13.26
C THR A 119 -3.91 1.63 -12.40
N SER A 120 -2.68 1.11 -12.39
CA SER A 120 -2.28 -0.07 -11.62
C SER A 120 -0.75 -0.22 -11.61
N PHE A 121 -0.27 -1.19 -10.85
CA PHE A 121 1.10 -1.70 -10.92
C PHE A 121 1.15 -3.16 -10.44
N ASP A 122 2.26 -3.86 -10.62
CA ASP A 122 2.48 -5.18 -10.03
C ASP A 122 3.92 -5.31 -9.52
N TRP A 123 4.10 -6.05 -8.42
CA TRP A 123 5.40 -6.25 -7.77
C TRP A 123 5.89 -7.68 -7.99
N ASN A 124 7.04 -7.83 -8.63
CA ASN A 124 7.58 -9.14 -9.00
C ASN A 124 7.98 -9.96 -7.76
N GLU A 125 7.40 -11.16 -7.62
CA GLU A 125 7.63 -12.07 -6.49
C GLU A 125 8.99 -12.79 -6.53
N VAL A 126 9.60 -12.91 -7.72
CA VAL A 126 10.91 -13.56 -7.92
C VAL A 126 12.06 -12.57 -7.74
N ASP A 127 11.89 -11.37 -8.29
CA ASP A 127 12.84 -10.25 -8.16
C ASP A 127 12.14 -9.01 -7.57
N PRO A 128 12.17 -8.84 -6.24
CA PRO A 128 11.50 -7.71 -5.56
C PRO A 128 12.05 -6.33 -5.91
N TYR A 129 13.11 -6.20 -6.71
CA TYR A 129 13.56 -4.92 -7.22
C TYR A 129 12.78 -4.43 -8.45
N LEU A 130 11.90 -5.27 -9.00
CA LEU A 130 11.14 -4.97 -10.22
C LEU A 130 9.66 -4.69 -9.90
N LEU A 131 9.21 -3.52 -10.37
CA LEU A 131 7.82 -3.07 -10.35
C LEU A 131 7.40 -2.69 -11.77
N GLY A 132 6.30 -3.26 -12.25
CA GLY A 132 5.70 -2.89 -13.52
C GLY A 132 4.49 -1.99 -13.29
N THR A 133 4.36 -0.88 -14.02
CA THR A 133 3.23 0.05 -13.88
C THR A 133 2.35 0.04 -15.14
N SER A 134 1.08 0.43 -14.98
CA SER A 134 0.19 0.75 -16.10
C SER A 134 -0.39 2.14 -15.92
N SER A 135 -0.58 2.88 -17.02
CA SER A 135 -1.12 4.23 -17.00
C SER A 135 -2.11 4.45 -18.16
N ILE A 136 -2.83 5.57 -18.12
CA ILE A 136 -3.70 5.99 -19.22
C ILE A 136 -2.90 6.57 -20.39
N ASP A 137 -1.67 7.05 -20.14
CA ASP A 137 -0.81 7.54 -21.20
C ASP A 137 -0.23 6.37 -21.98
N THR A 138 -0.22 6.50 -23.30
CA THR A 138 0.18 5.47 -24.28
C THR A 138 1.69 5.18 -24.30
N THR A 139 2.43 5.59 -23.26
CA THR A 139 3.85 5.30 -23.12
C THR A 139 4.05 3.93 -22.46
N CYS A 140 4.25 2.92 -23.31
CA CYS A 140 4.78 1.60 -22.93
C CYS A 140 6.30 1.64 -22.72
#